data_AF-A0A832WYJ7-F1
#
_entry.id   AF-A0A832WYJ7-F1
#
_cell.length_a   1.000
_cell.length_b   1.000
_cell.length_c   1.000
_cell.angle_alpha   90.00
_cell.angle_beta   90.00
_cell.angle_gamma   90.00
#
_symmetry.space_group_name_H-M   'P 1'
#
loop_
_entity.id
_entity.type
_entity.pdbx_description
1 polymer ?
#
loop_
_entity_poly.entity_id
_entity_poly.type
_entity_poly.pdbx_seq_one_letter_code
_entity_poly.pdbx_strand_id
1 'polypeptide(L)'
;MIILEKTKVSLFLAGRSIIRGNKGITAFTILVMTLIFLQIVLFSSILGGVTIQFNKLMVDYQTGNLVIEPVDKEKYIEDTSSLQKKIEGLPEIIGSSARLRSSGVVSYQGKEVG
;
A
#
# COMPACT_ATOMS: atom_id res chain seq x y z
N MET A 1 -37.20 13.73 -31.08
CA MET A 1 -37.69 14.82 -30.22
C MET A 1 -38.70 14.36 -29.15
N ILE A 2 -39.69 13.53 -29.49
CA ILE A 2 -40.75 13.05 -28.56
C ILE A 2 -40.23 12.28 -27.33
N ILE A 3 -39.14 11.52 -27.47
CA ILE A 3 -38.55 10.73 -26.37
C ILE A 3 -37.99 11.63 -25.26
N LEU A 4 -37.34 12.74 -25.63
CA LEU A 4 -36.72 13.66 -24.67
C LEU A 4 -37.75 14.37 -23.79
N GLU A 5 -38.90 14.73 -24.39
CA GLU A 5 -40.02 15.34 -23.66
C GLU A 5 -40.69 14.33 -22.70
N LYS A 6 -40.85 13.08 -23.11
CA LYS A 6 -41.36 12.01 -22.22
C LYS A 6 -40.41 11.75 -21.03
N THR A 7 -39.09 11.76 -21.25
CA THR A 7 -38.11 11.62 -20.18
C THR A 7 -38.17 12.78 -19.18
N LYS A 8 -38.28 14.03 -19.66
CA LYS A 8 -38.42 15.21 -18.78
C LYS A 8 -39.68 15.12 -17.92
N VAL A 9 -40.81 14.75 -18.51
CA VAL A 9 -42.09 14.61 -17.79
C VAL A 9 -42.02 13.48 -16.78
N SER A 10 -41.41 12.35 -17.13
CA SER A 10 -41.20 11.22 -16.21
C SER A 10 -40.30 11.59 -15.04
N LEU A 11 -39.21 12.35 -15.28
CA LEU A 11 -38.32 12.82 -14.23
C LEU A 11 -39.01 13.81 -13.28
N PHE A 12 -39.84 14.71 -13.82
CA PHE A 12 -40.65 15.64 -13.03
C PHE A 12 -41.67 14.92 -12.15
N LEU A 13 -42.36 13.92 -12.71
CA LEU A 13 -43.30 13.08 -11.97
C LEU A 13 -42.60 12.27 -10.87
N ALA A 14 -41.44 11.68 -11.17
CA ALA A 14 -40.65 10.92 -10.19
C ALA A 14 -40.17 11.81 -9.03
N GLY A 15 -39.59 12.98 -9.33
CA GLY A 15 -39.15 13.93 -8.31
C GLY A 15 -40.31 14.41 -7.43
N ARG A 16 -41.44 14.76 -8.04
CA ARG A 16 -42.66 15.15 -7.30
C ARG A 16 -43.21 14.00 -6.44
N SER A 17 -43.17 12.77 -6.95
CA SER A 17 -43.62 11.57 -6.22
C SER A 17 -42.75 11.27 -5.00
N ILE A 18 -41.43 11.43 -5.12
CA ILE A 18 -40.48 11.25 -4.01
C ILE A 18 -40.73 12.31 -2.92
N ILE A 19 -40.91 13.57 -3.30
CA ILE A 19 -41.11 14.68 -2.35
C ILE A 19 -42.47 14.59 -1.64
N ARG A 20 -43.52 14.15 -2.35
CA ARG A 20 -44.89 14.03 -1.82
C ARG A 20 -45.16 12.68 -1.13
N GLY A 21 -44.22 11.75 -1.22
CA GLY A 21 -44.27 10.44 -0.58
C GLY A 21 -43.89 10.48 0.90
N ASN A 22 -43.56 9.31 1.46
CA ASN A 22 -43.14 9.21 2.86
C ASN A 22 -41.69 9.70 3.02
N LYS A 23 -41.53 10.92 3.55
CA LYS A 23 -40.24 11.57 3.78
C LYS A 23 -39.29 10.73 4.66
N GLY A 24 -39.83 9.97 5.62
CA GLY A 24 -39.04 9.09 6.47
C GLY A 24 -38.42 7.93 5.69
N ILE A 25 -39.20 7.29 4.81
CA ILE A 25 -38.71 6.20 3.96
C ILE A 25 -37.68 6.73 2.97
N THR A 26 -37.94 7.85 2.30
CA THR A 26 -36.97 8.46 1.36
C THR A 26 -35.65 8.79 2.05
N ALA A 27 -35.69 9.42 3.23
CA ALA A 27 -34.48 9.73 4.00
C ALA A 27 -33.73 8.45 4.40
N PHE A 28 -34.46 7.43 4.85
CA PHE A 28 -33.88 6.13 5.21
C PHE A 28 -33.23 5.44 4.01
N THR A 29 -33.86 5.45 2.83
CA THR A 29 -33.28 4.91 1.61
C THR A 29 -32.00 5.65 1.20
N ILE A 30 -31.99 6.99 1.25
CA ILE A 30 -30.80 7.78 0.96
C ILE A 30 -29.67 7.44 1.95
N LEU A 31 -29.99 7.31 3.23
CA LEU A 31 -29.03 6.93 4.27
C LEU A 31 -28.43 5.54 3.99
N VAL A 32 -29.25 4.54 3.74
CA VAL A 32 -28.78 3.17 3.43
C VAL A 32 -27.93 3.15 2.16
N MET A 33 -28.36 3.82 1.08
CA MET A 33 -27.58 3.90 -0.17
C MET A 33 -26.24 4.59 0.05
N THR A 34 -26.21 5.65 0.86
CA THR A 34 -24.96 6.35 1.21
C THR A 34 -24.04 5.45 2.00
N LEU A 35 -24.57 4.70 2.98
CA LEU A 35 -23.77 3.77 3.77
C LEU A 35 -23.19 2.65 2.91
N ILE A 36 -23.97 2.07 1.99
CA ILE A 36 -23.46 1.05 1.05
C ILE A 36 -22.35 1.62 0.17
N PHE A 37 -22.55 2.83 -0.37
CA PHE A 37 -21.54 3.49 -1.18
C PHE A 37 -20.25 3.74 -0.39
N LEU A 38 -20.38 4.28 0.82
CA LEU A 38 -19.24 4.54 1.70
C LEU A 38 -18.49 3.25 2.03
N GLN A 39 -19.18 2.16 2.33
CA GLN A 39 -18.56 0.86 2.60
C GLN A 39 -17.67 0.39 1.44
N ILE A 40 -18.18 0.46 0.20
CA ILE A 40 -17.41 0.06 -0.98
C ILE A 40 -16.19 0.96 -1.17
N VAL A 41 -16.38 2.29 -1.11
CA VAL A 41 -15.29 3.26 -1.32
C VAL A 41 -14.20 3.13 -0.26
N LEU A 42 -14.58 3.00 1.01
CA LEU A 42 -13.63 2.83 2.12
C LEU A 42 -12.81 1.54 1.95
N PHE A 43 -13.45 0.44 1.59
CA PHE A 43 -12.75 -0.83 1.39
C PHE A 43 -11.72 -0.73 0.26
N SER A 44 -12.10 -0.20 -0.91
CA SER A 44 -11.17 0.00 -2.02
C SER A 44 -10.03 0.96 -1.67
N SER A 45 -10.32 2.01 -0.91
CA SER A 45 -9.31 3.00 -0.49
C SER A 45 -8.28 2.40 0.47
N ILE A 46 -8.74 1.62 1.45
CA ILE A 46 -7.85 0.91 2.39
C ILE A 46 -6.99 -0.09 1.63
N LEU A 47 -7.59 -0.92 0.76
CA LEU A 47 -6.83 -1.89 -0.03
C LEU A 47 -5.76 -1.21 -0.90
N GLY A 48 -6.12 -0.14 -1.61
CA GLY A 48 -5.16 0.61 -2.43
C GLY A 48 -4.01 1.20 -1.61
N GLY A 49 -4.32 1.81 -0.46
CA GLY A 49 -3.31 2.37 0.45
C GLY A 49 -2.37 1.30 1.01
N VAL A 50 -2.92 0.15 1.42
CA VAL A 50 -2.14 -1.00 1.90
C VAL A 50 -1.25 -1.55 0.79
N THR A 51 -1.74 -1.70 -0.44
CA THR A 51 -0.94 -2.21 -1.56
C THR A 51 0.26 -1.30 -1.86
N ILE A 52 0.06 0.02 -1.87
CA ILE A 52 1.15 0.98 -2.09
C ILE A 52 2.18 0.88 -0.97
N GLN A 53 1.73 0.84 0.29
CA GLN A 53 2.67 0.71 1.40
C GLN A 53 3.38 -0.64 1.44
N PHE A 54 2.67 -1.71 1.11
CA PHE A 54 3.26 -3.05 1.04
C PHE A 54 4.32 -3.11 -0.05
N ASN A 55 4.06 -2.54 -1.23
CA ASN A 55 5.04 -2.47 -2.30
C ASN A 55 6.28 -1.66 -1.88
N LYS A 56 6.07 -0.51 -1.23
CA LYS A 56 7.18 0.31 -0.70
C LYS A 56 8.00 -0.45 0.34
N LEU A 57 7.36 -1.10 1.31
CA LEU A 57 8.04 -1.90 2.33
C LEU A 57 8.77 -3.10 1.71
N MET A 58 8.17 -3.74 0.72
CA MET A 58 8.75 -4.88 0.03
C MET A 58 9.99 -4.46 -0.77
N VAL A 59 9.94 -3.34 -1.50
CA VAL A 59 11.11 -2.77 -2.20
C VAL A 59 12.20 -2.35 -1.21
N ASP A 60 11.84 -1.58 -0.17
CA ASP A 60 12.80 -0.99 0.77
C ASP A 60 13.49 -2.04 1.65
N TYR A 61 12.77 -3.08 2.08
CA TYR A 61 13.28 -4.05 3.06
C TYR A 61 13.50 -5.46 2.53
N GLN A 62 12.74 -5.91 1.54
CA GLN A 62 12.69 -7.33 1.16
C GLN A 62 13.30 -7.65 -0.22
N THR A 63 13.19 -6.76 -1.20
CA THR A 63 13.47 -7.10 -2.61
C THR A 63 14.58 -6.26 -3.25
N GLY A 64 14.95 -5.11 -2.65
CA GLY A 64 15.99 -4.24 -3.19
C GLY A 64 17.43 -4.60 -2.84
N ASN A 65 17.66 -5.56 -1.92
CA ASN A 65 18.99 -5.88 -1.41
C ASN A 65 19.38 -7.32 -1.73
N LEU A 66 20.34 -7.51 -2.64
CA LEU A 66 21.04 -8.78 -2.83
C LEU A 66 22.11 -8.92 -1.73
N VAL A 67 21.93 -9.91 -0.85
CA VAL A 67 22.89 -10.22 0.21
C VAL A 67 23.85 -11.28 -0.30
N ILE A 68 25.13 -10.92 -0.38
CA ILE A 68 26.21 -11.85 -0.70
C ILE A 68 26.82 -12.30 0.62
N GLU A 69 26.77 -13.60 0.87
CA GLU A 69 27.31 -14.24 2.07
C GLU A 69 28.63 -14.96 1.75
N PRO A 70 29.54 -15.10 2.73
CA PRO A 70 30.73 -15.92 2.55
C PRO A 70 30.35 -17.39 2.31
N VAL A 71 31.22 -18.12 1.60
CA VAL A 71 31.05 -19.57 1.34
C VAL A 71 30.88 -20.31 2.68
N ASP A 72 30.11 -21.40 2.73
CA ASP A 72 29.68 -22.19 3.92
C ASP A 72 30.77 -22.62 4.94
N LYS A 73 32.03 -22.20 4.76
CA LYS A 73 33.18 -22.50 5.63
C LYS A 73 34.09 -21.31 5.92
N GLU A 74 33.80 -20.13 5.37
CA GLU A 74 34.57 -18.88 5.51
C GLU A 74 33.84 -17.92 6.46
N LYS A 75 34.56 -17.27 7.39
CA LYS A 75 33.96 -16.29 8.33
C LYS A 75 33.77 -14.91 7.72
N TYR A 76 34.55 -14.59 6.69
CA TYR A 76 34.57 -13.28 6.05
C TYR A 76 34.66 -13.46 4.54
N ILE A 77 34.13 -12.49 3.80
CA ILE A 77 34.41 -12.40 2.37
C ILE A 77 35.80 -11.76 2.26
N GLU A 78 36.77 -12.49 1.71
CA GLU A 78 38.08 -11.91 1.40
C GLU A 78 37.97 -10.91 0.24
N ASP A 79 38.74 -9.82 0.32
CA ASP A 79 38.79 -8.77 -0.69
C ASP A 79 37.42 -8.17 -1.09
N THR A 80 36.63 -7.79 -0.08
CA THR A 80 35.34 -7.10 -0.27
C THR A 80 35.43 -5.86 -1.15
N SER A 81 36.59 -5.20 -1.18
CA SER A 81 36.81 -3.96 -1.93
C SER A 81 36.82 -4.17 -3.44
N SER A 82 37.43 -5.26 -3.92
CA SER A 82 37.45 -5.58 -5.35
C SER A 82 36.11 -6.13 -5.82
N LEU A 83 35.46 -6.96 -4.97
CA LEU A 83 34.12 -7.47 -5.22
C LEU A 83 33.09 -6.33 -5.31
N GLN A 84 33.15 -5.36 -4.39
CA GLN A 84 32.27 -4.20 -4.38
C GLN A 84 32.41 -3.36 -5.66
N LYS A 85 33.64 -3.07 -6.10
CA LYS A 85 33.87 -2.33 -7.36
C LYS A 85 33.33 -3.06 -8.59
N LYS A 86 33.43 -4.40 -8.61
CA LYS A 86 32.90 -5.22 -9.71
C LYS A 86 31.37 -5.18 -9.78
N ILE A 87 30.72 -5.17 -8.61
CA ILE A 87 29.27 -5.10 -8.45
C ILE A 87 28.76 -3.69 -8.81
N GLU A 88 29.40 -2.64 -8.31
CA GLU A 88 29.06 -1.24 -8.62
C GLU A 88 29.27 -0.88 -10.11
N GLY A 89 30.07 -1.67 -10.84
CA GLY A 89 30.23 -1.52 -12.29
C GLY A 89 29.03 -2.00 -13.13
N LEU A 90 28.04 -2.67 -12.51
CA LEU A 90 26.84 -3.12 -13.21
C LEU A 90 25.79 -1.98 -13.23
N PRO A 91 25.25 -1.61 -14.40
CA PRO A 91 24.32 -0.48 -14.53
C PRO A 91 22.97 -0.71 -13.84
N GLU A 92 22.65 -1.97 -13.50
CA GLU A 92 21.43 -2.36 -12.79
C GLU A 92 21.53 -2.17 -11.26
N ILE A 93 22.72 -1.83 -10.75
CA ILE A 93 22.99 -1.73 -9.31
C ILE A 93 23.03 -0.26 -8.88
N ILE A 94 22.10 0.11 -8.00
CA ILE A 94 21.92 1.49 -7.52
C ILE A 94 22.92 1.83 -6.40
N GLY A 95 23.45 0.81 -5.71
CA GLY A 95 24.49 0.98 -4.69
C GLY A 95 24.86 -0.33 -4.00
N SER A 96 26.03 -0.36 -3.36
CA SER A 96 26.52 -1.50 -2.58
C SER A 96 26.90 -1.05 -1.17
N SER A 97 26.73 -1.95 -0.19
CA SER A 97 27.10 -1.69 1.20
C SER A 97 27.70 -2.95 1.82
N ALA A 98 29.00 -2.88 2.15
CA ALA A 98 29.66 -3.91 2.93
C ALA A 98 29.13 -3.88 4.37
N ARG A 99 28.58 -5.02 4.84
CA ARG A 99 28.04 -5.15 6.20
C ARG A 99 28.79 -6.24 6.96
N LEU A 100 29.31 -5.89 8.12
CA LEU A 100 29.80 -6.84 9.12
C LEU A 100 28.67 -7.12 10.11
N ARG A 101 28.21 -8.36 10.18
CA ARG A 101 27.32 -8.81 11.26
C ARG A 101 28.18 -9.40 12.37
N SER A 102 28.14 -8.79 13.54
CA SER A 102 28.66 -9.35 14.78
C SER A 102 27.53 -9.40 15.80
N SER A 103 27.44 -10.50 16.55
CA SER A 103 26.53 -10.59 17.69
C SER A 103 27.12 -9.84 18.88
N GLY A 104 26.30 -9.08 19.61
CA GLY A 104 26.71 -8.33 20.79
C GLY A 104 25.50 -7.86 21.58
N VAL A 105 25.61 -7.84 22.90
CA VAL A 105 24.56 -7.34 23.80
C VAL A 105 24.84 -5.87 24.11
N VAL A 106 23.87 -5.00 23.83
CA VAL A 106 23.97 -3.59 24.20
C VAL A 106 23.18 -3.38 25.49
N SER A 107 23.88 -2.95 26.54
CA SER A 107 23.26 -2.61 27.83
C SER A 107 23.33 -1.11 28.06
N TYR A 108 22.18 -0.50 28.34
CA TYR A 108 22.10 0.89 28.79
C TYR A 108 21.23 0.98 30.04
N GLN A 109 21.81 1.52 31.12
CA GLN A 109 21.15 1.68 32.43
C GLN A 109 20.50 0.38 32.97
N GLY A 110 21.19 -0.76 32.84
CA GLY A 110 20.73 -2.04 33.38
C GLY A 110 19.61 -2.71 32.59
N LYS A 111 19.25 -2.17 31.42
CA LYS A 111 18.39 -2.85 30.44
C LYS A 111 19.25 -3.41 29.32
N GLU A 112 19.31 -4.73 29.26
CA GLU A 112 19.95 -5.47 28.19
C GLU A 112 18.95 -5.66 27.05
N VAL A 113 19.36 -5.32 25.84
CA VAL A 113 18.65 -5.64 24.60
C VAL A 113 19.62 -6.38 23.70
N GLY A 114 19.29 -7.65 23.42
CA GLY A 114 20.00 -8.53 22.49
C GLY A 114 19.32 -8.56 21.14
#